data_AF-A0A7W1SBE6-F1
#
_entry.id   AF-A0A7W1SBE6-F1
#
_cell.length_a   1.000
_cell.length_b   1.000
_cell.length_c   1.000
_cell.angle_alpha   90.00
_cell.angle_beta   90.00
_cell.angle_gamma   90.00
#
_symmetry.space_group_name_H-M   'P 1'
#
loop_
_entity.id
_entity.type
_entity.pdbx_description
1 polymer ?
#
loop_
_entity_poly.entity_id
_entity_poly.type
_entity_poly.pdbx_seq_one_letter_code
_entity_poly.pdbx_strand_id
1 'polypeptide(L)'
;MEIAATNARLRTADSKLTVLRSIEMNLNRRGEGDMDAAELAKLDLVLGSFHSALRLKEDQTERYIAALRNRDVHVLGHPRGRVYNYRAGLSADWPRVFGGSSKVE
;
A
#
# COMPACT_ATOMS: atom_id res chain seq x y z
N MET A 1 -9.43 -9.48 20.09
CA MET A 1 -8.40 -9.30 19.06
C MET A 1 -7.06 -8.93 19.70
N GLU A 2 -5.98 -9.59 19.30
CA GLU A 2 -4.63 -9.51 19.91
C GLU A 2 -4.03 -8.09 19.91
N ILE A 3 -4.19 -7.33 18.82
CA ILE A 3 -3.68 -5.95 18.73
C ILE A 3 -4.35 -5.02 19.74
N ALA A 4 -5.68 -5.14 19.92
CA ALA A 4 -6.41 -4.34 20.90
C ALA A 4 -5.95 -4.62 22.34
N ALA A 5 -5.69 -5.91 22.65
CA ALA A 5 -5.16 -6.32 23.94
C ALA A 5 -3.73 -5.79 24.16
N THR A 6 -2.90 -5.79 23.12
CA THR A 6 -1.54 -5.23 23.16
C THR A 6 -1.56 -3.73 23.40
N ASN A 7 -2.40 -2.99 22.67
CA ASN A 7 -2.57 -1.55 22.88
C ASN A 7 -3.11 -1.23 24.27
N ALA A 8 -3.99 -2.06 24.84
CA ALA A 8 -4.44 -1.89 26.23
C ALA A 8 -3.27 -2.04 27.23
N ARG A 9 -2.42 -3.07 27.07
CA ARG A 9 -1.24 -3.28 27.91
C ARG A 9 -0.23 -2.13 27.81
N LEU A 10 0.01 -1.62 26.61
CA LEU A 10 0.90 -0.48 26.38
C LEU A 10 0.40 0.79 27.08
N ARG A 11 -0.91 1.06 27.01
CA ARG A 11 -1.53 2.17 27.74
C ARG A 11 -1.42 2.02 29.26
N THR A 12 -1.63 0.81 29.80
CA THR A 12 -1.48 0.57 31.25
C THR A 12 -0.03 0.73 31.73
N ALA A 13 0.95 0.58 30.84
CA ALA A 13 2.36 0.79 31.11
C ALA A 13 2.84 2.24 30.84
N ASP A 14 1.91 3.19 30.67
CA ASP A 14 2.18 4.60 30.33
C ASP A 14 3.07 4.79 29.08
N SER A 15 2.99 3.84 28.14
CA SER A 15 3.72 3.92 26.88
C SER A 15 3.00 4.82 25.88
N LYS A 16 3.77 5.60 25.12
CA LYS A 16 3.28 6.41 23.99
C LYS A 16 3.19 5.63 22.67
N LEU A 17 3.55 4.34 22.67
CA LEU A 17 3.52 3.50 21.47
C LEU A 17 2.10 2.97 21.19
N THR A 18 1.69 3.03 19.93
CA THR A 18 0.43 2.43 19.45
C THR A 18 0.73 1.46 18.32
N VAL A 19 0.20 0.23 18.43
CA VAL A 19 0.25 -0.77 17.37
C VAL A 19 -0.95 -0.54 16.46
N LEU A 20 -0.68 -0.34 15.16
CA LEU A 20 -1.72 -0.19 14.14
C LEU A 20 -2.11 -1.55 13.58
N ARG A 21 -3.41 -1.76 13.40
CA ARG A 21 -3.94 -2.90 12.64
C ARG A 21 -3.80 -2.54 11.16
N SER A 22 -2.85 -3.18 10.48
CA SER A 22 -2.55 -2.85 9.09
C SER A 22 -2.35 -4.08 8.23
N ILE A 23 -2.46 -3.88 6.92
CA ILE A 23 -2.16 -4.90 5.92
C ILE A 23 -1.28 -4.32 4.81
N GLU A 24 -0.44 -5.18 4.25
CA GLU A 24 0.15 -4.97 2.93
C GLU A 24 -0.64 -5.81 1.92
N MET A 25 -1.59 -5.17 1.26
CA MET A 25 -2.51 -5.76 0.30
C MET A 25 -1.84 -5.87 -1.08
N ASN A 26 -2.05 -6.98 -1.78
CA ASN A 26 -1.55 -7.08 -3.15
C ASN A 26 -2.39 -6.23 -4.09
N LEU A 27 -1.71 -5.65 -5.07
CA LEU A 27 -2.33 -5.01 -6.21
C LEU A 27 -2.08 -5.84 -7.47
N ASN A 28 -3.13 -6.05 -8.26
CA ASN A 28 -3.04 -6.79 -9.52
C ASN A 28 -2.48 -5.92 -10.66
N ARG A 29 -2.49 -6.43 -11.90
CA ARG A 29 -1.98 -5.68 -13.07
C ARG A 29 -2.85 -4.49 -13.49
N ARG A 30 -4.10 -4.46 -13.04
CA ARG A 30 -5.08 -3.38 -13.26
C ARG A 30 -5.08 -2.35 -12.13
N GLY A 31 -4.29 -2.56 -11.08
CA GLY A 31 -4.25 -1.67 -9.90
C GLY A 31 -5.32 -1.95 -8.85
N GLU A 32 -6.07 -3.05 -8.99
CA GLU A 32 -7.12 -3.43 -8.03
C GLU A 32 -6.51 -4.21 -6.84
N GLY A 33 -7.07 -4.02 -5.65
CA GLY A 33 -6.72 -4.77 -4.44
C GLY A 33 -7.31 -6.18 -4.42
N ASP A 34 -6.72 -7.08 -3.63
CA ASP A 34 -7.13 -8.48 -3.50
C ASP A 34 -7.96 -8.79 -2.24
N MET A 35 -8.47 -7.76 -1.56
CA MET A 35 -9.25 -7.87 -0.31
C MET A 35 -10.61 -7.17 -0.42
N ASP A 36 -11.56 -7.61 0.41
CA ASP A 36 -12.88 -6.99 0.53
C ASP A 36 -12.80 -5.63 1.25
N ALA A 37 -13.40 -4.59 0.67
CA ALA A 37 -13.44 -3.24 1.22
C ALA A 37 -14.03 -3.18 2.64
N ALA A 38 -15.01 -4.02 2.98
CA ALA A 38 -15.61 -4.08 4.30
C ALA A 38 -14.62 -4.58 5.37
N GLU A 39 -13.67 -5.45 5.00
CA GLU A 39 -12.60 -5.88 5.90
C GLU A 39 -11.50 -4.81 6.00
N LEU A 40 -11.15 -4.16 4.88
CA LEU A 40 -10.18 -3.07 4.85
C LEU A 40 -10.61 -1.88 5.71
N ALA A 41 -11.91 -1.54 5.71
CA ALA A 41 -12.48 -0.45 6.51
C ALA A 41 -12.30 -0.63 8.04
N LYS A 42 -11.97 -1.85 8.50
CA LYS A 42 -11.71 -2.14 9.92
C LYS A 42 -10.26 -1.89 10.31
N LEU A 43 -9.36 -1.69 9.36
CA LEU A 43 -7.93 -1.50 9.56
C LEU A 43 -7.61 -0.02 9.78
N ASP A 44 -6.53 0.23 10.52
CA ASP A 44 -6.04 1.57 10.80
C ASP A 44 -5.15 2.10 9.65
N LEU A 45 -4.56 1.20 8.84
CA LEU A 45 -3.73 1.54 7.69
C LEU A 45 -3.71 0.41 6.65
N VAL A 46 -3.76 0.74 5.37
CA VAL A 46 -3.65 -0.22 4.26
C VAL A 46 -2.55 0.24 3.30
N LEU A 47 -1.54 -0.60 3.14
CA LEU A 47 -0.50 -0.44 2.13
C LEU A 47 -0.91 -1.25 0.90
N GLY A 48 -0.87 -0.65 -0.28
CA GLY A 48 -1.04 -1.33 -1.56
C GLY A 48 0.31 -1.57 -2.22
N SER A 49 0.62 -2.83 -2.55
CA SER A 49 1.92 -3.21 -3.11
C SER A 49 1.78 -4.10 -4.35
N PHE A 50 2.61 -3.85 -5.36
CA PHE A 50 2.74 -4.75 -6.50
C PHE A 50 3.79 -5.82 -6.21
N HIS A 51 3.38 -7.09 -6.15
CA HIS A 51 4.27 -8.24 -5.94
C HIS A 51 4.44 -9.14 -7.17
N SER A 52 3.66 -8.89 -8.23
CA SER A 52 3.63 -9.69 -9.45
C SER A 52 3.87 -8.84 -10.70
N ALA A 53 4.33 -9.51 -11.77
CA ALA A 53 4.68 -8.90 -13.05
C ALA A 53 5.71 -7.75 -12.91
N LEU A 54 6.68 -7.90 -12.01
CA LEU A 54 7.68 -6.86 -11.67
C LEU A 54 8.88 -6.79 -12.63
N ARG A 55 8.88 -7.60 -13.69
CA ARG A 55 9.90 -7.61 -14.75
C ARG A 55 9.39 -7.05 -16.09
N LEU A 56 8.19 -6.46 -16.09
CA LEU A 56 7.67 -5.71 -17.23
C LEU A 56 8.62 -4.56 -17.55
N LYS A 57 8.84 -4.33 -18.84
CA LYS A 57 9.74 -3.28 -19.35
C LYS A 57 8.97 -2.05 -19.81
N GLU A 58 7.67 -2.23 -20.06
CA GLU A 58 6.76 -1.20 -20.48
C GLU A 58 6.48 -0.22 -19.34
N ASP A 59 6.19 1.03 -19.69
CA ASP A 59 5.76 2.03 -18.73
C ASP A 59 4.49 1.58 -17.98
N GLN A 60 4.52 1.65 -16.65
CA GLN A 60 3.43 1.21 -15.78
C GLN A 60 2.66 2.38 -15.15
N THR A 61 2.78 3.60 -15.68
CA THR A 61 2.16 4.80 -15.08
C THR A 61 0.67 4.62 -14.84
N GLU A 62 -0.07 4.09 -15.83
CA GLU A 62 -1.52 3.85 -15.69
C GLU A 62 -1.86 2.84 -14.60
N ARG A 63 -1.01 1.82 -14.42
CA ARG A 63 -1.19 0.81 -13.36
C ARG A 63 -1.07 1.45 -11.98
N TYR A 64 -0.14 2.39 -11.79
CA TYR A 64 -0.02 3.15 -10.55
C TYR A 64 -1.18 4.14 -10.35
N ILE A 65 -1.59 4.85 -11.40
CA ILE A 65 -2.73 5.78 -11.33
C ILE A 65 -4.02 5.03 -10.97
N ALA A 66 -4.24 3.84 -11.54
CA ALA A 66 -5.38 3.00 -11.19
C ALA A 66 -5.35 2.58 -9.72
N ALA A 67 -4.19 2.19 -9.19
CA ALA A 67 -4.03 1.89 -7.78
C ALA A 67 -4.29 3.10 -6.86
N LEU A 68 -3.83 4.29 -7.24
CA LEU A 68 -4.09 5.53 -6.50
C LEU A 68 -5.57 5.96 -6.52
N ARG A 69 -6.36 5.46 -7.47
CA ARG A 69 -7.81 5.70 -7.48
C ARG A 69 -8.55 4.86 -6.45
N ASN A 70 -7.98 3.74 -6.02
CA ASN A 70 -8.53 2.90 -4.96
C ASN A 70 -8.58 3.69 -3.64
N ARG A 71 -9.78 3.87 -3.09
CA ARG A 71 -10.02 4.65 -1.86
C ARG A 71 -9.50 3.94 -0.61
N ASP A 72 -9.34 2.62 -0.67
CA ASP A 72 -8.90 1.82 0.47
C ASP A 72 -7.36 1.80 0.61
N VAL A 73 -6.61 2.25 -0.40
CA VAL A 73 -5.14 2.29 -0.36
C VAL A 73 -4.69 3.64 0.22
N HIS A 74 -3.97 3.59 1.34
CA HIS A 74 -3.45 4.77 2.03
C HIS A 74 -2.02 5.08 1.60
N VAL A 75 -1.21 4.03 1.36
CA VAL A 75 0.21 4.15 1.02
C VAL A 75 0.54 3.14 -0.06
N LEU A 76 1.33 3.54 -1.08
CA LEU A 76 1.93 2.58 -2.01
C LEU A 76 3.23 2.02 -1.43
N GLY A 77 3.27 0.71 -1.16
CA GLY A 77 4.44 0.04 -0.63
C GLY A 77 5.50 -0.18 -1.71
N HIS A 78 6.74 0.21 -1.40
CA HIS A 78 7.94 0.07 -2.25
C HIS A 78 7.65 0.05 -3.76
N PRO A 79 7.15 1.17 -4.34
CA PRO A 79 6.37 1.16 -5.58
C PRO A 79 7.05 0.44 -6.76
N ARG A 80 8.38 0.54 -6.87
CA ARG A 80 9.16 -0.10 -7.93
C ARG A 80 9.28 -1.62 -7.77
N GLY A 81 9.20 -2.15 -6.56
CA GLY A 81 9.53 -3.55 -6.27
C GLY A 81 10.99 -3.92 -6.61
N ARG A 82 11.89 -2.92 -6.59
CA ARG A 82 13.32 -3.07 -6.92
C ARG A 82 14.02 -3.91 -5.88
N VAL A 83 14.85 -4.85 -6.34
CA VAL A 83 15.80 -5.60 -5.52
C VAL A 83 17.18 -5.38 -6.12
N TYR A 84 18.10 -4.82 -5.34
CA TYR A 84 19.45 -4.49 -5.82
C TYR A 84 20.15 -5.72 -6.41
N ASN A 85 20.84 -5.54 -7.54
CA ASN A 85 21.51 -6.60 -8.31
C ASN A 85 20.65 -7.78 -8.78
N TYR A 86 19.32 -7.75 -8.61
CA TYR A 86 18.45 -8.87 -8.96
C TYR A 86 17.27 -8.49 -9.87
N ARG A 87 16.63 -7.35 -9.59
CA ARG A 87 15.45 -6.86 -10.32
C ARG A 87 15.38 -5.34 -10.27
N ALA A 88 15.42 -4.69 -11.44
CA ALA A 88 15.31 -3.23 -11.56
C ALA A 88 13.95 -2.68 -11.07
N GLY A 89 12.91 -3.53 -11.16
CA GLY A 89 11.54 -3.18 -10.80
C GLY A 89 10.77 -2.55 -11.94
N LEU A 90 9.56 -2.10 -11.65
CA LEU A 90 8.70 -1.38 -12.59
C LEU A 90 9.20 0.05 -12.84
N SER A 91 8.97 0.54 -14.05
CA SER A 91 9.16 1.94 -14.46
C SER A 91 7.82 2.65 -14.63
N ALA A 92 7.80 3.94 -14.31
CA ALA A 92 6.67 4.83 -14.50
C ALA A 92 7.17 6.28 -14.62
N ASP A 93 6.35 7.13 -15.21
CA ASP A 93 6.42 8.59 -15.11
C ASP A 93 6.01 9.01 -13.69
N TRP A 94 6.99 9.07 -12.79
CA TRP A 94 6.76 9.42 -11.39
C TRP A 94 6.14 10.80 -11.18
N PRO A 95 6.57 11.88 -11.89
CA PRO A 95 5.85 13.15 -11.85
C PRO A 95 4.35 13.00 -12.10
N ARG A 96 3.97 12.22 -13.12
CA ARG A 96 2.56 11.98 -13.43
C ARG A 96 1.84 11.14 -12.37
N VAL A 97 2.50 10.11 -11.83
CA VAL A 97 1.95 9.29 -10.73
C VAL A 97 1.70 10.15 -9.48
N PHE A 98 2.68 10.94 -9.05
CA PHE A 98 2.55 11.80 -7.87
C PHE A 98 1.56 12.94 -8.08
N GLY A 99 1.48 13.50 -9.30
CA GLY A 99 0.45 14.48 -9.66
C GLY A 99 -0.97 13.89 -9.61
N GLY A 100 -1.13 12.60 -9.87
CA GLY A 100 -2.39 11.88 -9.68
C GLY A 100 -2.69 11.51 -8.22
N SER A 101 -1.70 11.58 -7.31
CA SER A 101 -1.85 11.27 -5.88
C SER A 101 -2.43 12.44 -5.08
N SER A 102 -2.61 13.63 -5.66
CA SER A 102 -3.25 14.76 -4.98
C SER A 102 -4.77 14.56 -4.92
N LYS A 103 -5.24 13.62 -4.09
CA LYS A 103 -6.60 13.72 -3.57
C LYS A 103 -6.56 14.71 -2.41
N VAL A 104 -6.88 15.96 -2.77
CA VAL A 104 -7.41 16.96 -1.84
C VAL A 104 -8.80 16.48 -1.44
N GLU A 105 -8.96 16.17 -0.15
CA GLU A 105 -10.18 16.33 0.65
C GLU A 105 -9.79 16.26 2.13
#